data_AF-A0A0B3SES1-F1
#
_entry.id   AF-A0A0B3SES1-F1
#
_cell.length_a   1.000
_cell.length_b   1.000
_cell.length_c   1.000
_cell.angle_alpha   90.00
_cell.angle_beta   90.00
_cell.angle_gamma   90.00
#
_symmetry.space_group_name_H-M   'P 1'
#
loop_
_entity.id
_entity.type
_entity.pdbx_description
1 polymer ?
#
loop_
_entity_poly.entity_id
_entity_poly.type
_entity_poly.pdbx_seq_one_letter_code
_entity_poly.pdbx_strand_id
1 'polypeptide(L)'
;MADKSDTAAPGGAEVNSQIADTVTKLRQMAPAEAANLAKSAEAEARTLALSMALQDAVAHLRRMQVLSEAAMSLAVSKQAEGNVEAGQAIMDTANSAVDRARSMLAEAEKALA
;
A
#
# COMPACT_ATOMS: atom_id res chain seq x y z
N MET A 1 -1.38 41.27 -70.40
CA MET A 1 -1.05 39.83 -70.39
C MET A 1 -1.16 39.34 -68.95
N ALA A 2 -1.64 38.11 -68.79
CA ALA A 2 -2.40 37.64 -67.63
C ALA A 2 -1.65 37.60 -66.28
N ASP A 3 -2.37 38.06 -65.27
CA ASP A 3 -2.24 37.74 -63.86
C ASP A 3 -2.35 36.21 -63.65
N LYS A 4 -1.34 35.62 -63.00
CA LYS A 4 -1.39 34.26 -62.47
C LYS A 4 -0.84 34.28 -61.05
N SER A 5 -1.67 34.90 -60.21
CA SER A 5 -2.03 34.48 -58.86
C SER A 5 -1.35 33.18 -58.41
N ASP A 6 -0.48 33.34 -57.41
CA ASP A 6 0.00 32.29 -56.52
C ASP A 6 -1.19 31.45 -56.02
N THR A 7 -1.40 30.28 -56.64
CA THR A 7 -2.15 29.19 -56.00
C THR A 7 -1.29 28.56 -54.91
N ALA A 8 -1.15 29.26 -53.79
CA ALA A 8 -0.81 28.60 -52.53
C ALA A 8 -1.98 27.67 -52.18
N ALA A 9 -1.73 26.36 -52.28
CA ALA A 9 -2.72 25.33 -52.03
C ALA A 9 -3.37 25.51 -50.64
N PRO A 10 -4.71 25.58 -50.53
CA PRO A 10 -5.40 25.82 -49.26
C PRO A 10 -5.21 24.68 -48.23
N GLY A 11 -4.75 23.50 -48.65
CA GLY A 11 -4.53 22.36 -47.76
C GLY A 11 -3.36 22.46 -46.79
N GLY A 12 -2.34 23.29 -47.06
CA GLY A 12 -1.18 23.41 -46.16
C GLY A 12 -1.48 24.19 -44.87
N ALA A 13 -2.33 25.20 -44.96
CA ALA A 13 -2.73 26.02 -43.81
C ALA A 13 -3.71 25.29 -42.88
N GLU A 14 -4.67 24.55 -43.46
CA GLU A 14 -5.62 23.73 -42.68
C GLU A 14 -4.91 22.56 -41.98
N VAL A 15 -4.00 21.85 -42.65
CA VAL A 15 -3.21 20.77 -42.04
C VAL A 15 -2.33 21.31 -40.90
N ASN A 16 -1.70 22.48 -41.09
CA ASN A 16 -0.95 23.13 -40.02
C ASN A 16 -1.83 23.53 -38.83
N SER A 17 -3.07 23.98 -39.07
CA SER A 17 -4.02 24.29 -38.00
C SER A 17 -4.45 23.05 -37.21
N GLN A 18 -4.72 21.93 -37.89
CA GLN A 18 -5.11 20.68 -37.25
C GLN A 18 -3.95 20.07 -36.45
N ILE A 19 -2.71 20.19 -36.94
CA ILE A 19 -1.52 19.79 -36.19
C ILE A 19 -1.34 20.67 -34.96
N ALA A 20 -1.48 22.00 -35.08
CA ALA A 20 -1.38 22.92 -33.95
C ALA A 20 -2.46 22.67 -32.88
N ASP A 21 -3.70 22.40 -33.31
CA ASP A 21 -4.80 22.03 -32.43
C ASP A 21 -4.55 20.68 -31.75
N THR A 22 -4.02 19.71 -32.49
CA THR A 22 -3.68 18.39 -31.94
C THR A 22 -2.52 18.48 -30.95
N VAL A 23 -1.48 19.27 -31.24
CA VAL A 23 -0.35 19.52 -30.33
C VAL A 23 -0.82 20.28 -29.09
N THR A 24 -1.75 21.22 -29.23
CA THR A 24 -2.33 21.95 -28.09
C THR A 24 -3.16 21.02 -27.21
N LYS A 25 -4.01 20.18 -27.81
CA LYS A 25 -4.77 19.13 -27.10
C LYS A 25 -3.84 18.13 -26.42
N LEU A 26 -2.78 17.68 -27.09
CA LEU A 26 -1.75 16.80 -26.50
C LEU A 26 -1.02 17.47 -25.34
N ARG A 27 -0.65 18.74 -25.44
CA ARG A 27 -0.03 19.51 -24.34
C ARG A 27 -0.99 19.73 -23.18
N GLN A 28 -2.30 19.76 -23.42
CA GLN A 28 -3.32 19.85 -22.37
C GLN A 28 -3.63 18.49 -21.75
N MET A 29 -3.53 17.40 -22.51
CA MET A 29 -3.72 16.02 -22.04
C MET A 29 -2.49 15.49 -21.29
N ALA A 30 -1.27 15.86 -21.68
CA ALA A 30 -0.05 15.40 -21.03
C ALA A 30 0.00 15.68 -19.51
N PRO A 31 -0.43 16.86 -19.00
CA PRO A 31 -0.58 17.10 -17.56
C PRO A 31 -1.65 16.21 -16.91
N ALA A 32 -2.76 15.95 -17.61
CA ALA A 32 -3.83 15.10 -17.10
C ALA A 32 -3.41 13.62 -17.04
N GLU A 33 -2.67 13.13 -18.04
CA GLU A 33 -2.08 11.80 -18.06
C GLU A 33 -1.00 11.64 -16.99
N ALA A 34 -0.13 12.64 -16.83
CA ALA A 34 0.86 12.65 -15.75
C ALA A 34 0.20 12.65 -14.36
N ALA A 35 -0.89 13.41 -14.18
CA ALA A 35 -1.66 13.43 -12.94
C ALA A 35 -2.37 12.09 -12.67
N ASN A 36 -2.91 11.44 -13.70
CA ASN A 36 -3.54 10.12 -13.57
C ASN A 36 -2.51 9.04 -13.26
N LEU A 37 -1.33 9.08 -13.90
CA LEU A 37 -0.23 8.18 -13.60
C LEU A 37 0.26 8.35 -12.16
N ALA A 38 0.43 9.59 -11.70
CA ALA A 38 0.81 9.87 -10.32
C ALA A 38 -0.21 9.34 -9.31
N LYS A 39 -1.51 9.51 -9.58
CA LYS A 39 -2.59 8.94 -8.74
C LYS A 39 -2.58 7.41 -8.75
N SER A 40 -2.33 6.77 -9.89
CA SER A 40 -2.22 5.31 -9.98
C SER A 40 -1.02 4.80 -9.19
N ALA A 41 0.14 5.43 -9.36
CA ALA A 41 1.35 5.08 -8.62
C ALA A 41 1.16 5.28 -7.10
N GLU A 42 0.47 6.35 -6.69
CA GLU A 42 0.12 6.57 -5.29
C GLU A 42 -0.84 5.49 -4.76
N ALA A 43 -1.84 5.09 -5.52
CA ALA A 43 -2.78 4.03 -5.13
C ALA A 43 -2.07 2.67 -5.00
N GLU A 44 -1.19 2.33 -5.93
CA GLU A 44 -0.37 1.12 -5.88
C GLU A 44 0.59 1.15 -4.69
N ALA A 45 1.26 2.28 -4.44
CA ALA A 45 2.15 2.45 -3.29
C ALA A 45 1.39 2.30 -1.96
N ARG A 46 0.18 2.86 -1.85
CA ARG A 46 -0.69 2.67 -0.67
C ARG A 46 -1.07 1.22 -0.49
N THR A 47 -1.46 0.54 -1.56
CA THR A 47 -1.81 -0.90 -1.53
C THR A 47 -0.64 -1.77 -1.12
N LEU A 48 0.56 -1.48 -1.63
CA LEU A 48 1.79 -2.17 -1.26
C LEU A 48 2.12 -1.94 0.22
N ALA A 49 2.03 -0.70 0.70
CA ALA A 49 2.29 -0.38 2.10
C ALA A 49 1.34 -1.13 3.05
N LEU A 50 0.05 -1.22 2.70
CA LEU A 50 -0.95 -2.00 3.46
C LEU A 50 -0.62 -3.50 3.45
N SER A 51 -0.19 -4.03 2.30
CA SER A 51 0.22 -5.42 2.16
C SER A 51 1.46 -5.75 3.01
N MET A 52 2.44 -4.83 3.05
CA MET A 52 3.63 -4.98 3.90
C MET A 52 3.27 -4.94 5.39
N ALA A 53 2.40 -4.00 5.80
CA ALA A 53 1.92 -3.92 7.18
C ALA A 53 1.20 -5.20 7.62
N LEU A 54 0.41 -5.82 6.72
CA LEU A 54 -0.23 -7.10 6.97
C LEU A 54 0.80 -8.23 7.16
N GLN A 55 1.82 -8.30 6.29
CA GLN A 55 2.89 -9.29 6.43
C GLN A 55 3.64 -9.15 7.77
N ASP A 56 3.94 -7.91 8.17
CA ASP A 56 4.58 -7.62 9.44
C ASP A 56 3.69 -8.02 10.63
N ALA A 57 2.38 -7.75 10.58
CA ALA A 57 1.43 -8.15 11.61
C ALA A 57 1.34 -9.69 11.73
N VAL A 58 1.30 -10.42 10.61
CA VAL A 58 1.33 -11.89 10.59
C VAL A 58 2.63 -12.42 11.21
N ALA A 59 3.78 -11.84 10.83
CA ALA A 59 5.07 -12.24 11.38
C ALA A 59 5.16 -11.97 12.89
N HIS A 60 4.63 -10.83 13.34
CA HIS A 60 4.57 -10.48 14.76
C HIS A 60 3.69 -11.46 15.55
N LEU A 61 2.51 -11.82 15.03
CA LEU A 61 1.63 -12.82 15.66
C LEU A 61 2.34 -14.17 15.82
N ARG A 62 3.01 -14.66 14.77
CA ARG A 62 3.76 -15.92 14.84
C ARG A 62 4.85 -15.88 15.91
N ARG A 63 5.60 -14.78 16.01
CA ARG A 63 6.61 -14.61 17.07
C ARG A 63 5.96 -14.63 18.46
N MET A 64 4.82 -13.97 18.65
CA MET A 64 4.12 -13.98 19.94
C MET A 64 3.57 -15.36 20.30
N GLN A 65 3.10 -16.14 19.32
CA GLN A 65 2.68 -17.54 19.56
C GLN A 65 3.85 -18.41 20.05
N VAL A 66 5.00 -18.34 19.38
CA VAL A 66 6.21 -19.09 19.80
C VAL A 66 6.67 -18.66 21.20
N LEU A 67 6.68 -17.36 21.47
CA LEU A 67 7.03 -16.86 22.81
C LEU A 67 6.01 -17.27 23.86
N SER A 68 4.72 -17.38 23.50
CA SER A 68 3.68 -17.86 24.40
C SER A 68 3.86 -19.33 24.75
N GLU A 69 4.27 -20.19 23.81
CA GLU A 69 4.59 -21.61 24.07
C GLU A 69 5.79 -21.75 25.02
N ALA A 70 6.83 -20.93 24.82
CA ALA A 70 7.96 -20.87 25.73
C ALA A 70 7.56 -20.35 27.13
N ALA A 71 6.71 -19.32 27.18
CA ALA A 71 6.18 -18.77 28.41
C ALA A 71 5.32 -19.76 29.19
N MET A 72 4.51 -20.59 28.51
CA MET A 72 3.77 -21.69 29.15
C MET A 72 4.72 -22.69 29.82
N SER A 73 5.79 -23.08 29.12
CA SER A 73 6.79 -24.01 29.68
C SER A 73 7.48 -23.42 30.91
N LEU A 74 7.83 -22.14 30.86
CA LEU A 74 8.41 -21.42 32.00
C LEU A 74 7.42 -21.28 33.16
N ALA A 75 6.15 -20.98 32.86
CA ALA A 75 5.10 -20.86 33.86
C ALA A 75 4.88 -22.17 34.62
N VAL A 76 4.82 -23.29 33.90
CA VAL A 76 4.73 -24.64 34.49
C VAL A 76 5.95 -24.92 35.38
N SER A 77 7.16 -24.56 34.95
CA SER A 77 8.36 -24.68 35.79
C SER A 77 8.25 -23.88 37.08
N LYS A 78 7.78 -22.62 37.01
CA LYS A 78 7.61 -21.76 38.18
C LYS A 78 6.55 -22.31 39.15
N GLN A 79 5.46 -22.86 38.62
CA GLN A 79 4.44 -23.53 39.41
C GLN A 79 4.99 -24.79 40.11
N ALA A 80 5.80 -25.59 39.41
CA ALA A 80 6.45 -26.76 39.98
C ALA A 80 7.46 -26.41 41.09
N GLU A 81 8.10 -25.24 41.01
CA GLU A 81 8.95 -24.66 42.06
C GLU A 81 8.15 -24.09 43.26
N GLY A 82 6.82 -24.19 43.24
CA GLY A 82 5.93 -23.65 44.28
C GLY A 82 5.61 -22.16 44.12
N ASN A 83 6.12 -21.51 43.07
CA ASN A 83 5.83 -20.11 42.76
C ASN A 83 4.67 -20.00 41.77
N VAL A 84 3.47 -20.30 42.26
CA VAL A 84 2.25 -20.33 41.45
C VAL A 84 1.87 -18.95 40.92
N GLU A 85 2.07 -17.91 41.73
CA GLU A 85 1.78 -16.52 41.37
C GLU A 85 2.65 -16.05 40.20
N ALA A 86 3.96 -16.30 40.24
CA ALA A 86 4.84 -15.96 39.12
C ALA A 86 4.49 -16.74 37.85
N GLY A 87 4.15 -18.03 37.97
CA GLY A 87 3.70 -18.82 36.83
C GLY A 87 2.42 -18.25 36.20
N GLN A 88 1.44 -17.85 37.02
CA GLN A 88 0.22 -17.23 36.54
C GLN A 88 0.48 -15.88 35.85
N ALA A 89 1.30 -15.02 36.45
CA ALA A 89 1.65 -13.72 35.87
C ALA A 89 2.34 -13.86 34.49
N ILE A 90 3.18 -14.87 34.31
CA ILE A 90 3.82 -15.19 33.02
C ILE A 90 2.76 -15.58 31.98
N MET A 91 1.81 -16.46 32.34
CA MET A 91 0.74 -16.87 31.43
C MET A 91 -0.18 -15.70 31.05
N ASP A 92 -0.58 -14.87 32.01
CA ASP A 92 -1.43 -13.71 31.76
C ASP A 92 -0.75 -12.71 30.82
N THR A 93 0.56 -12.49 31.01
CA THR A 93 1.37 -11.63 30.15
C THR A 93 1.47 -12.19 28.74
N ALA A 94 1.72 -13.49 28.60
CA ALA A 94 1.82 -14.17 27.31
C ALA A 94 0.49 -14.12 26.54
N ASN A 95 -0.63 -14.44 27.21
CA ASN A 95 -1.96 -14.38 26.62
C ASN A 95 -2.30 -12.95 26.16
N SER A 96 -2.05 -11.96 27.00
CA SER A 96 -2.27 -10.55 26.66
C SER A 96 -1.43 -10.10 25.46
N ALA A 97 -0.20 -10.61 25.32
CA ALA A 97 0.66 -10.30 24.18
C ALA A 97 0.15 -10.93 22.88
N VAL A 98 -0.31 -12.18 22.93
CA VAL A 98 -0.93 -12.86 21.79
C VAL A 98 -2.21 -12.16 21.37
N ASP A 99 -3.07 -11.76 22.31
CA ASP A 99 -4.32 -11.09 21.99
C ASP A 99 -4.09 -9.70 21.36
N ARG A 100 -3.11 -8.93 21.86
CA ARG A 100 -2.69 -7.69 21.20
C ARG A 100 -2.20 -7.93 19.77
N ALA A 101 -1.40 -8.97 19.55
CA ALA A 101 -0.91 -9.30 18.20
C ALA A 101 -2.04 -9.74 17.27
N ARG A 102 -3.07 -10.43 17.78
CA ARG A 102 -4.30 -10.76 17.02
C ARG A 102 -5.08 -9.51 16.65
N SER A 103 -5.22 -8.55 17.57
CA SER A 103 -5.86 -7.27 17.28
C SER A 103 -5.13 -6.49 16.19
N MET A 104 -3.79 -6.43 16.24
CA MET A 104 -2.98 -5.79 15.20
C MET A 104 -3.17 -6.45 13.82
N LEU A 105 -3.27 -7.79 13.77
CA LEU A 105 -3.56 -8.50 12.53
C LEU A 105 -4.95 -8.13 11.99
N ALA A 106 -5.98 -8.15 12.85
CA ALA A 106 -7.34 -7.81 12.44
C ALA A 106 -7.47 -6.36 11.93
N GLU A 107 -6.74 -5.42 12.55
CA GLU A 107 -6.66 -4.04 12.08
C GLU A 107 -5.99 -3.93 10.71
N ALA A 108 -4.90 -4.67 10.48
CA ALA A 108 -4.20 -4.71 9.19
C ALA A 108 -5.06 -5.35 8.09
N GLU A 109 -5.79 -6.43 8.39
CA GLU A 109 -6.74 -7.07 7.46
C GLU A 109 -7.86 -6.10 7.09
N LYS A 110 -8.43 -5.39 8.06
CA LYS A 110 -9.47 -4.39 7.82
C LYS A 110 -8.97 -3.20 7.00
N ALA A 111 -7.71 -2.81 7.16
CA ALA A 111 -7.13 -1.72 6.38
C ALA A 111 -6.89 -2.08 4.90
N LEU A 112 -6.85 -3.38 4.59
CA LEU A 112 -6.68 -3.90 3.23
C LEU A 112 -8.02 -4.21 2.53
N ALA A 113 -9.09 -4.48 3.28
CA ALA A 113 -10.43 -4.84 2.79
C ALA A 113 -11.26 -3.64 2.31
#